data_AF-A0A2X3HEN0-F1
#
_entry.id   AF-A0A2X3HEN0-F1
#
_cell.length_a   1.000
_cell.length_b   1.000
_cell.length_c   1.000
_cell.angle_alpha   90.00
_cell.angle_beta   90.00
_cell.angle_gamma   90.00
#
_symmetry.space_group_name_H-M   'P 1'
#
loop_
_entity.id
_entity.type
_entity.pdbx_description
1 polymer ?
#
loop_
_entity_poly.entity_id
_entity_poly.type
_entity_poly.pdbx_seq_one_letter_code
_entity_poly.pdbx_strand_id
1 'polypeptide(L)'
;MNDLIEDFLHFLSVERGLSLNTLAAYKRDLLYFANSYKKTTDDAHFENVKREDIVTFINEARSEGKSPRTIARYIASLRSFSIFYFMMGK
;
A
#
# COMPACT_ATOMS: atom_id res chain seq x y z
N MET A 1 1.50 -0.17 -10.61
CA MET A 1 0.96 -0.29 -9.23
C MET A 1 -0.55 -0.11 -9.15
N ASN A 2 -1.16 0.86 -9.84
CA ASN A 2 -2.60 1.13 -9.69
C ASN A 2 -3.49 -0.08 -10.01
N ASP A 3 -3.23 -0.78 -11.11
CA ASP A 3 -4.04 -1.95 -11.49
C ASP A 3 -3.98 -3.05 -10.41
N LEU A 4 -2.77 -3.32 -9.87
CA LEU A 4 -2.59 -4.26 -8.77
C LEU A 4 -3.33 -3.83 -7.49
N ILE A 5 -3.43 -2.52 -7.22
CA ILE A 5 -4.22 -1.99 -6.11
C ILE A 5 -5.71 -2.27 -6.35
N GLU A 6 -6.22 -2.06 -7.56
CA GLU A 6 -7.62 -2.37 -7.86
C GLU A 6 -7.90 -3.88 -7.78
N ASP A 7 -6.99 -4.74 -8.23
CA ASP A 7 -7.09 -6.20 -8.07
C ASP A 7 -7.17 -6.59 -6.59
N PHE A 8 -6.33 -5.98 -5.75
CA PHE A 8 -6.35 -6.20 -4.30
C PHE A 8 -7.67 -5.75 -3.67
N LEU A 9 -8.19 -4.57 -4.06
CA LEU A 9 -9.46 -4.07 -3.54
C LEU A 9 -10.64 -4.95 -3.97
N HIS A 10 -10.61 -5.46 -5.20
CA HIS A 10 -11.60 -6.40 -5.69
C HIS A 10 -11.53 -7.72 -4.90
N PHE A 11 -10.34 -8.26 -4.66
CA PHE A 11 -10.13 -9.41 -3.78
C PHE A 11 -10.69 -9.17 -2.37
N LEU A 12 -10.39 -8.03 -1.74
CA LEU A 12 -10.92 -7.69 -0.42
C LEU A 12 -12.45 -7.55 -0.40
N SER A 13 -13.04 -7.09 -1.51
CA SER A 13 -14.49 -6.94 -1.65
C SER A 13 -15.19 -8.29 -1.80
N VAL A 14 -14.69 -9.13 -2.71
CA VAL A 14 -15.35 -10.41 -3.08
C VAL A 14 -15.04 -11.50 -2.07
N GLU A 15 -13.76 -11.73 -1.77
CA GLU A 15 -13.33 -12.87 -0.96
C GLU A 15 -13.48 -12.61 0.54
N ARG A 16 -13.41 -11.34 0.95
CA ARG A 16 -13.42 -10.95 2.38
C ARG A 16 -14.63 -10.12 2.79
N GLY A 17 -15.50 -9.76 1.85
CA GLY A 17 -16.73 -9.02 2.14
C GLY A 17 -16.52 -7.69 2.89
N LEU A 18 -15.37 -7.04 2.69
CA LEU A 18 -15.05 -5.83 3.45
C LEU A 18 -15.92 -4.64 3.03
N SER A 19 -16.30 -3.82 4.00
CA SER A 19 -17.12 -2.63 3.76
C SER A 19 -16.44 -1.62 2.82
N LEU A 20 -17.24 -0.82 2.10
CA LEU A 20 -16.75 0.25 1.23
C LEU A 20 -15.82 1.24 1.96
N ASN A 21 -16.11 1.54 3.23
CA ASN A 21 -15.28 2.43 4.04
C ASN A 21 -13.89 1.82 4.30
N THR A 22 -13.84 0.51 4.55
CA THR A 22 -12.60 -0.23 4.74
C THR A 22 -11.81 -0.28 3.44
N LEU A 23 -12.45 -0.60 2.31
CA LEU A 23 -11.82 -0.62 0.98
C LEU A 23 -11.24 0.76 0.62
N ALA A 24 -12.00 1.83 0.85
CA ALA A 24 -11.54 3.19 0.60
C ALA A 24 -10.33 3.56 1.49
N ALA A 25 -10.25 3.03 2.71
CA ALA A 25 -9.09 3.23 3.58
C ALA A 25 -7.82 2.57 3.01
N TYR A 26 -7.92 1.30 2.57
CA TYR A 26 -6.82 0.61 1.89
C TYR A 26 -6.40 1.34 0.61
N LYS A 27 -7.36 1.73 -0.24
CA LYS A 27 -7.10 2.46 -1.48
C LYS A 27 -6.31 3.73 -1.24
N ARG A 28 -6.75 4.57 -0.29
CA ARG A 28 -6.06 5.82 0.05
C ARG A 28 -4.62 5.59 0.49
N ASP A 29 -4.38 4.55 1.28
CA ASP A 29 -3.04 4.27 1.82
C ASP A 29 -2.09 3.76 0.76
N LEU A 30 -2.56 2.83 -0.06
CA LEU A 30 -1.75 2.22 -1.12
C LEU A 30 -1.45 3.22 -2.23
N LEU A 31 -2.40 4.11 -2.57
CA LEU A 31 -2.13 5.21 -3.49
C LEU A 31 -1.14 6.22 -2.91
N TYR A 32 -1.21 6.50 -1.60
CA TYR A 32 -0.24 7.38 -0.94
C TYR A 32 1.18 6.82 -1.04
N PHE A 33 1.35 5.54 -0.73
CA PHE A 33 2.62 4.84 -0.91
C PHE A 33 3.08 4.83 -2.36
N ALA A 34 2.22 4.43 -3.30
CA ALA A 34 2.57 4.35 -4.72
C ALA A 34 3.03 5.70 -5.29
N ASN A 35 2.41 6.80 -4.84
CA ASN A 35 2.80 8.14 -5.25
C ASN A 35 4.10 8.63 -4.61
N SER A 36 4.42 8.21 -3.38
CA SER A 36 5.74 8.47 -2.77
C SER A 36 6.82 7.66 -3.50
N TYR A 37 6.59 6.37 -3.72
CA TYR A 37 7.55 5.49 -4.39
C TYR A 37 7.89 5.92 -5.82
N LYS A 38 6.90 6.39 -6.59
CA LYS A 38 7.12 6.96 -7.93
C LYS A 38 8.03 8.19 -7.97
N LYS A 39 8.25 8.87 -6.83
CA LYS A 39 9.17 10.01 -6.77
C LYS A 39 10.62 9.57 -6.57
N THR A 40 10.84 8.33 -6.14
CA THR A 40 12.17 7.82 -5.77
C THR A 40 12.76 6.86 -6.81
N THR A 41 11.95 6.41 -7.78
CA THR A 41 12.38 5.50 -8.86
C THR A 41 11.57 5.72 -10.13
N ASP A 42 12.23 5.59 -11.28
CA ASP A 42 11.59 5.56 -12.60
C ASP A 42 10.89 4.21 -12.87
N ASP A 43 11.28 3.15 -12.16
CA ASP A 43 10.77 1.80 -12.31
C ASP A 43 9.83 1.40 -11.15
N ALA A 44 8.72 2.13 -11.01
CA ALA A 44 7.77 2.00 -9.91
C ALA A 44 6.81 0.80 -10.04
N HIS A 45 7.34 -0.38 -10.35
CA HIS A 45 6.62 -1.65 -10.25
C HIS A 45 6.67 -2.20 -8.81
N PHE A 46 5.59 -2.88 -8.37
CA PHE A 46 5.53 -3.36 -6.99
C PHE A 46 6.51 -4.51 -6.71
N GLU A 47 6.82 -5.33 -7.73
CA GLU A 47 7.82 -6.40 -7.66
C GLU A 47 9.23 -5.89 -7.29
N ASN A 48 9.51 -4.62 -7.59
CA ASN A 48 10.78 -3.98 -7.28
C ASN A 48 10.83 -3.35 -5.89
N VAL A 49 9.70 -3.32 -5.17
CA VAL A 49 9.62 -2.72 -3.83
C VAL A 49 10.41 -3.55 -2.84
N LYS A 50 11.41 -2.91 -2.23
CA LYS A 50 12.24 -3.49 -1.17
C LYS A 50 11.83 -2.98 0.20
N ARG A 51 12.37 -3.62 1.22
CA ARG A 51 12.17 -3.18 2.62
C ARG A 51 12.64 -1.74 2.82
N GLU A 52 13.74 -1.36 2.19
CA GLU A 52 14.31 -0.01 2.30
C GLU A 52 13.33 1.05 1.79
N ASP A 53 12.60 0.78 0.70
CA ASP A 53 11.60 1.70 0.14
C ASP A 53 10.44 1.95 1.12
N ILE A 54 9.99 0.89 1.80
CA ILE A 54 8.96 1.00 2.85
C ILE A 54 9.49 1.83 4.03
N VAL A 55 10.73 1.62 4.44
CA VAL A 55 11.35 2.40 5.53
C VAL A 55 11.46 3.88 5.16
N THR A 56 11.91 4.18 3.94
CA THR A 56 12.00 5.54 3.40
C THR A 56 10.63 6.21 3.40
N PHE A 57 9.61 5.54 2.85
CA PHE A 57 8.23 6.04 2.86
C PHE A 57 7.70 6.36 4.27
N ILE A 58 7.96 5.48 5.25
CA ILE A 58 7.51 5.71 6.63
C ILE A 58 8.23 6.89 7.27
N ASN A 59 9.51 7.09 6.96
CA ASN A 59 10.26 8.26 7.43
C ASN A 59 9.76 9.55 6.77
N GLU A 60 9.49 9.55 5.47
CA GLU A 60 8.86 10.68 4.77
C GLU A 60 7.52 11.05 5.39
N ALA A 61 6.64 10.07 5.58
CA ALA A 61 5.33 10.29 6.18
C ALA A 61 5.44 10.86 7.61
N ARG A 62 6.46 10.46 8.39
CA ARG A 62 6.72 11.05 9.71
C ARG A 62 7.18 12.51 9.60
N SER A 63 8.09 12.81 8.68
CA SER A 63 8.59 14.17 8.41
C SER A 63 7.48 15.11 7.93
N GLU A 64 6.49 14.58 7.22
CA GLU A 64 5.26 15.29 6.81
C GLU A 64 4.23 15.46 7.95
N GLY A 65 4.53 15.00 9.17
CA GLY A 65 3.67 15.16 10.34
C GLY A 65 2.51 14.17 10.42
N LYS A 66 2.55 13.03 9.70
CA LYS A 66 1.51 12.01 9.86
C LYS A 66 1.54 11.43 11.27
N SER A 67 0.37 11.32 11.88
CA SER A 67 0.25 10.79 13.25
C SER A 67 0.69 9.32 13.34
N PRO A 68 1.15 8.86 14.52
CA PRO A 68 1.50 7.45 14.73
C PRO A 68 0.39 6.46 14.32
N ARG A 69 -0.87 6.83 14.56
CA ARG A 69 -2.06 6.07 14.13
C ARG A 69 -2.12 5.92 12.60
N THR A 70 -1.83 7.00 11.87
CA THR A 70 -1.83 6.99 10.40
C THR A 70 -0.69 6.12 9.87
N ILE A 71 0.50 6.25 10.45
CA ILE A 71 1.67 5.42 10.11
C ILE A 71 1.38 3.94 10.33
N ALA A 72 0.82 3.57 11.49
CA ALA A 72 0.44 2.19 11.78
C ALA A 72 -0.57 1.64 10.75
N ARG A 73 -1.52 2.48 10.33
CA ARG A 73 -2.51 2.12 9.30
C ARG A 73 -1.85 1.90 7.93
N TYR A 74 -0.90 2.75 7.53
CA TYR A 74 -0.13 2.54 6.31
C TYR A 74 0.64 1.21 6.33
N ILE A 75 1.30 0.89 7.44
CA ILE A 75 2.04 -0.38 7.60
C ILE A 75 1.09 -1.58 7.49
N ALA A 76 -0.08 -1.51 8.13
CA ALA A 76 -1.08 -2.58 8.04
C ALA A 76 -1.58 -2.76 6.60
N SER A 77 -1.89 -1.67 5.90
CA SER A 77 -2.32 -1.67 4.50
C SER A 77 -1.26 -2.29 3.59
N LEU A 78 0.01 -1.87 3.72
CA LEU A 78 1.13 -2.42 2.95
C LEU A 78 1.35 -3.89 3.23
N ARG A 79 1.29 -4.31 4.51
CA ARG A 79 1.45 -5.72 4.88
C ARG A 79 0.39 -6.60 4.22
N SER A 80 -0.89 -6.21 4.28
CA SER A 80 -1.96 -6.98 3.64
C SER A 80 -1.80 -7.02 2.12
N PHE A 81 -1.36 -5.91 1.52
CA PHE A 81 -1.09 -5.84 0.08
C PHE A 81 0.08 -6.74 -0.34
N SER A 82 1.19 -6.76 0.40
CA SER A 82 2.32 -7.67 0.15
C SER A 82 1.92 -9.15 0.27
N ILE A 83 1.08 -9.49 1.26
CA ILE A 83 0.56 -10.86 1.42
C ILE A 83 -0.32 -11.25 0.22
N PHE A 84 -1.20 -10.35 -0.22
CA PHE A 84 -2.01 -10.57 -1.42
C PHE A 84 -1.15 -10.80 -2.66
N TYR A 85 -0.15 -9.94 -2.88
CA TYR A 85 0.76 -10.06 -4.01
C TYR A 85 1.47 -11.43 -4.03
N PHE A 86 2.03 -11.85 -2.89
CA PHE A 86 2.67 -13.16 -2.75
C PHE A 86 1.69 -14.33 -2.97
N MET A 87 0.45 -14.23 -2.49
CA MET A 87 -0.58 -15.26 -2.69
C MET A 87 -0.99 -15.43 -4.16
N MET A 88 -0.86 -14.40 -4.99
CA MET A 88 -1.15 -14.49 -6.43
C MET A 88 -0.02 -15.17 -7.23
N GLY A 89 1.03 -15.65 -6.59
CA GLY A 89 2.17 -16.29 -7.26
C GLY A 89 3.03 -15.29 -8.05
N LYS A 90 3.06 -14.04 -7.60
CA LYS A 90 3.88 -12.96 -8.17
C LYS A 90 4.95 -12.50 -7.18
#